data_AF-A0A3A9ZBQ2-F1
#
_entry.id   AF-A0A3A9ZBQ2-F1
#
_cell.length_a   1.000
_cell.length_b   1.000
_cell.length_c   1.000
_cell.angle_alpha   90.00
_cell.angle_beta   90.00
_cell.angle_gamma   90.00
#
_symmetry.space_group_name_H-M   'P 1'
#
loop_
_entity.id
_entity.type
_entity.pdbx_description
1 polymer ?
#
loop_
_entity_poly.entity_id
_entity_poly.type
_entity_poly.pdbx_seq_one_letter_code
_entity_poly.pdbx_strand_id
1 'polypeptide(L)'
;MTGRGTGRGARHGIRRGARRAAPEPARHPAGNQARHQARHPARNAARGARRRARGLVALTAAATLLALGGCDATEEPADGAGRASATDPGSPGTSTDSPRATGGPGATELPGLPTPEAAGDMLAGLDVAQPRPMTGYSRDRFPHWTSEEGCTVRERVLLRDGRDVTAGEDCAPVSGRWHSPYDGADFTDPGDLDIDHVVPLANAWRSGADEWTDEQREAFANDLDHPQLLAVSARSNREKGDQSPDEWLPPRAEFGCTYALAWTAVKDAYGLSVTAAEREALATLLDTCP
;
A
#
# COMPACT_ATOMS: atom_id res chain seq x y z
N MET A 1 -30.62 91.70 -35.88
CA MET A 1 -32.05 91.33 -35.88
C MET A 1 -32.19 89.94 -36.48
N THR A 2 -32.92 89.05 -35.79
CA THR A 2 -33.59 87.80 -36.26
C THR A 2 -32.71 86.71 -36.92
N GLY A 3 -32.63 85.45 -36.48
CA GLY A 3 -33.35 84.68 -35.46
C GLY A 3 -33.69 83.28 -35.98
N ARG A 4 -33.35 82.23 -35.20
CA ARG A 4 -33.91 80.84 -35.14
C ARG A 4 -33.84 79.98 -36.43
N GLY A 5 -33.67 78.65 -36.39
CA GLY A 5 -33.53 77.70 -35.30
C GLY A 5 -33.50 76.24 -35.80
N THR A 6 -33.07 75.35 -34.90
CA THR A 6 -33.46 73.93 -34.68
C THR A 6 -33.22 72.85 -35.73
N GLY A 7 -32.55 71.77 -35.32
CA GLY A 7 -32.72 70.43 -35.90
C GLY A 7 -31.68 69.41 -35.41
N ARG A 8 -32.06 68.54 -34.45
CA ARG A 8 -31.25 67.43 -33.89
C ARG A 8 -31.17 66.24 -34.86
N GLY A 9 -30.08 65.47 -34.77
CA GLY A 9 -30.02 64.11 -35.32
C GLY A 9 -28.73 63.39 -34.91
N ALA A 10 -28.78 62.63 -33.80
CA ALA A 10 -27.69 61.80 -33.30
C ALA A 10 -27.48 60.57 -34.19
N ARG A 11 -26.21 60.21 -34.48
CA ARG A 11 -25.84 58.92 -35.11
C ARG A 11 -24.92 58.11 -34.18
N HIS A 12 -25.29 56.84 -34.09
CA HIS A 12 -24.75 55.77 -33.26
C HIS A 12 -23.24 55.51 -33.46
N GLY A 13 -22.53 55.33 -32.34
CA GLY A 13 -21.19 54.75 -32.30
C GLY A 13 -21.24 53.22 -32.19
N ILE A 14 -20.52 52.54 -33.07
CA ILE A 14 -20.37 51.08 -33.09
C ILE A 14 -19.28 50.68 -32.06
N ARG A 15 -19.66 49.90 -31.05
CA ARG A 15 -18.76 49.30 -30.06
C ARG A 15 -18.11 48.03 -30.64
N ARG A 16 -16.77 47.97 -30.66
CA ARG A 16 -16.00 46.74 -30.90
C ARG A 16 -16.02 45.88 -29.63
N GLY A 17 -16.40 44.60 -29.77
CA GLY A 17 -16.43 43.62 -28.69
C GLY A 17 -15.03 43.22 -28.23
N ALA A 18 -14.81 43.24 -26.92
CA ALA A 18 -13.62 42.71 -26.27
C ALA A 18 -13.75 41.19 -26.09
N ARG A 19 -12.73 40.44 -26.51
CA ARG A 19 -12.56 39.01 -26.20
C ARG A 19 -12.16 38.88 -24.73
N ARG A 20 -12.86 38.05 -23.96
CA ARG A 20 -12.50 37.67 -22.59
C ARG A 20 -11.30 36.72 -22.65
N ALA A 21 -10.21 37.07 -21.96
CA ALA A 21 -9.12 36.16 -21.64
C ALA A 21 -9.51 35.26 -20.44
N ALA A 22 -9.05 34.00 -20.47
CA ALA A 22 -9.26 33.00 -19.43
C ALA A 22 -8.43 33.31 -18.16
N PRO A 23 -8.86 32.85 -16.96
CA PRO A 23 -8.11 33.07 -15.72
C PRO A 23 -6.91 32.13 -15.59
N GLU A 24 -5.80 32.70 -15.12
CA GLU A 24 -4.53 32.05 -14.78
C GLU A 24 -4.64 31.26 -13.45
N PRO A 25 -3.99 30.10 -13.28
CA PRO A 25 -4.05 29.35 -12.03
C PRO A 25 -3.23 30.02 -10.91
N ALA A 26 -3.82 30.07 -9.73
CA ALA A 26 -3.27 30.71 -8.54
C ALA A 26 -2.00 30.01 -8.03
N ARG A 27 -0.89 30.76 -7.95
CA ARG A 27 0.33 30.35 -7.26
C ARG A 27 0.14 30.47 -5.74
N HIS A 28 0.35 29.40 -4.99
CA HIS A 28 0.43 29.44 -3.53
C HIS A 28 1.77 30.05 -3.08
N PRO A 29 1.78 31.03 -2.15
CA PRO A 29 3.01 31.54 -1.60
C PRO A 29 3.55 30.63 -0.49
N ALA A 30 4.82 30.25 -0.62
CA ALA A 30 5.60 29.63 0.44
C ALA A 30 5.68 30.57 1.67
N GLY A 31 5.11 30.11 2.78
CA GLY A 31 5.14 30.82 4.07
C GLY A 31 6.48 30.64 4.77
N ASN A 32 7.30 31.68 4.72
CA ASN A 32 8.51 31.86 5.50
C ASN A 32 8.15 32.20 6.96
N GLN A 33 8.53 31.37 7.93
CA GLN A 33 8.49 31.78 9.35
C GLN A 33 9.84 31.60 10.04
N ALA A 34 10.29 32.74 10.52
CA ALA A 34 11.57 32.98 11.14
C ALA A 34 11.61 32.54 12.60
N ARG A 35 12.75 31.95 12.95
CA ARG A 35 13.55 32.13 14.17
C ARG A 35 12.89 32.95 15.30
N HIS A 36 12.53 32.25 16.38
CA HIS A 36 12.58 32.84 17.73
C HIS A 36 13.53 32.04 18.61
N GLN A 37 14.68 32.65 18.89
CA GLN A 37 15.58 32.26 19.96
C GLN A 37 15.00 32.74 21.29
N ALA A 38 14.86 31.85 22.26
CA ALA A 38 14.79 32.21 23.68
C ALA A 38 15.89 31.47 24.43
N ARG A 39 16.70 32.24 25.16
CA ARG A 39 17.85 31.77 25.95
C ARG A 39 17.48 31.63 27.44
N HIS A 40 18.17 30.67 28.07
CA HIS A 40 18.59 30.57 29.49
C HIS A 40 17.64 29.94 30.53
N PRO A 41 18.17 29.34 31.65
CA PRO A 41 19.54 28.90 31.97
C PRO A 41 19.64 27.43 32.47
N ALA A 42 20.88 26.95 32.59
CA ALA A 42 21.28 25.65 33.13
C ALA A 42 21.23 25.58 34.67
N ARG A 43 21.02 24.37 35.25
CA ARG A 43 21.87 23.75 36.30
C ARG A 43 21.37 22.39 36.85
N ASN A 44 22.27 21.41 36.75
CA ASN A 44 22.70 20.38 37.73
C ASN A 44 21.73 19.43 38.45
N ALA A 45 21.95 18.11 38.27
CA ALA A 45 22.34 17.12 39.29
C ALA A 45 22.47 15.72 38.63
N ALA A 46 23.67 15.16 38.43
CA ALA A 46 24.41 14.28 39.34
C ALA A 46 23.92 12.81 39.43
N ARG A 47 24.69 11.93 38.76
CA ARG A 47 25.20 10.60 39.18
C ARG A 47 24.30 9.64 39.96
N GLY A 48 24.12 8.42 39.40
CA GLY A 48 23.78 7.21 40.16
C GLY A 48 24.06 5.95 39.36
N ALA A 49 24.83 5.03 39.93
CA ALA A 49 25.51 3.93 39.25
C ALA A 49 24.67 2.64 39.08
N ARG A 50 25.00 1.91 38.00
CA ARG A 50 25.09 0.45 37.82
C ARG A 50 24.49 -0.44 38.93
N ARG A 51 23.70 -1.44 38.51
CA ARG A 51 23.82 -2.84 38.98
C ARG A 51 23.27 -3.81 37.93
N ARG A 52 24.14 -4.72 37.49
CA ARG A 52 23.80 -5.97 36.79
C ARG A 52 23.24 -6.96 37.82
N ALA A 53 22.22 -7.73 37.45
CA ALA A 53 21.97 -9.03 38.07
C ALA A 53 21.41 -9.99 37.02
N ARG A 54 22.15 -11.09 36.84
CA ARG A 54 21.79 -12.29 36.09
C ARG A 54 20.75 -13.08 36.89
N GLY A 55 19.79 -13.70 36.22
CA GLY A 55 18.94 -14.76 36.76
C GLY A 55 18.67 -15.78 35.64
N LEU A 56 19.13 -17.00 35.84
CA LEU A 56 19.05 -18.17 34.96
C LEU A 56 18.05 -19.18 35.59
N VAL A 57 17.64 -20.19 34.82
CA VAL A 57 16.95 -21.46 35.23
C VAL A 57 15.42 -21.34 35.31
N ALA A 58 14.56 -22.21 34.74
CA ALA A 58 14.66 -23.64 34.44
C ALA A 58 13.83 -24.05 33.20
N LEU A 59 14.37 -24.96 32.39
CA LEU A 59 13.61 -25.84 31.49
C LEU A 59 13.06 -27.01 32.31
N THR A 60 11.77 -27.32 32.19
CA THR A 60 11.22 -28.62 32.60
C THR A 60 10.52 -29.27 31.42
N ALA A 61 11.16 -30.31 30.87
CA ALA A 61 10.56 -31.28 29.98
C ALA A 61 9.74 -32.27 30.82
N ALA A 62 8.52 -32.56 30.38
CA ALA A 62 7.77 -33.72 30.83
C ALA A 62 7.29 -34.47 29.59
N ALA A 63 7.97 -35.57 29.29
CA ALA A 63 7.53 -36.58 28.33
C ALA A 63 6.69 -37.61 29.09
N THR A 64 5.49 -37.90 28.59
CA THR A 64 4.67 -39.00 29.07
C THR A 64 4.39 -39.94 27.90
N LEU A 65 5.04 -41.10 27.93
CA LEU A 65 4.76 -42.27 27.10
C LEU A 65 3.81 -43.20 27.90
N LEU A 66 2.72 -43.64 27.27
CA LEU A 66 2.01 -44.87 27.65
C LEU A 66 1.36 -45.48 26.40
N ALA A 67 1.35 -46.80 26.39
CA ALA A 67 1.46 -47.65 25.22
C ALA A 67 0.18 -48.45 24.89
N LEU A 68 0.08 -48.83 23.61
CA LEU A 68 -0.38 -50.10 23.02
C LEU A 68 -1.79 -50.69 23.28
N GLY A 69 -2.40 -51.08 22.14
CA GLY A 69 -3.50 -52.03 21.96
C GLY A 69 -4.55 -51.46 20.98
N GLY A 70 -4.89 -52.00 19.82
CA GLY A 70 -4.69 -53.30 19.17
C GLY A 70 -6.02 -53.74 18.55
N CYS A 71 -6.04 -54.00 17.23
CA CYS A 71 -7.05 -54.72 16.40
C CYS A 71 -8.49 -54.14 16.38
N ASP A 72 -9.19 -54.04 15.25
CA ASP A 72 -9.53 -55.14 14.33
C ASP A 72 -9.87 -54.64 12.91
N ALA A 73 -9.78 -55.56 11.95
CA ALA A 73 -10.05 -55.37 10.53
C ALA A 73 -11.56 -55.47 10.22
N THR A 74 -11.99 -54.85 9.12
CA THR A 74 -13.08 -55.36 8.27
C THR A 74 -12.96 -54.79 6.85
N GLU A 75 -12.92 -55.70 5.88
CA GLU A 75 -12.89 -55.49 4.42
C GLU A 75 -14.27 -55.05 3.87
N GLU A 76 -14.24 -54.11 2.90
CA GLU A 76 -14.82 -54.05 1.52
C GLU A 76 -16.17 -54.76 1.17
N PRO A 77 -16.84 -54.54 0.01
CA PRO A 77 -16.50 -53.71 -1.19
C PRO A 77 -17.70 -52.90 -1.80
N ALA A 78 -17.47 -52.15 -2.88
CA ALA A 78 -18.08 -52.39 -4.21
C ALA A 78 -18.00 -51.18 -5.19
N ASP A 79 -17.20 -51.39 -6.23
CA ASP A 79 -17.38 -51.12 -7.67
C ASP A 79 -18.45 -50.13 -8.18
N GLY A 80 -18.02 -49.30 -9.14
CA GLY A 80 -18.91 -48.52 -10.00
C GLY A 80 -18.22 -47.78 -11.15
N ALA A 81 -17.50 -48.50 -12.02
CA ALA A 81 -16.97 -47.96 -13.27
C ALA A 81 -18.12 -47.67 -14.26
N GLY A 82 -18.19 -46.43 -14.75
CA GLY A 82 -19.19 -45.94 -15.72
C GLY A 82 -18.56 -45.24 -16.92
N ARG A 83 -18.15 -46.07 -17.88
CA ARG A 83 -18.06 -45.92 -19.35
C ARG A 83 -18.23 -44.54 -20.03
N ALA A 84 -17.30 -44.28 -20.96
CA ALA A 84 -17.30 -43.22 -21.97
C ALA A 84 -18.25 -43.45 -23.17
N SER A 85 -18.26 -42.44 -24.07
CA SER A 85 -18.90 -42.28 -25.40
C SER A 85 -20.25 -41.54 -25.37
N ALA A 86 -20.57 -40.57 -26.22
CA ALA A 86 -20.15 -40.33 -27.60
C ALA A 86 -20.26 -38.84 -28.03
N THR A 87 -19.56 -38.56 -29.13
CA THR A 87 -19.62 -37.44 -30.09
C THR A 87 -21.01 -37.05 -30.60
N ASP A 88 -21.23 -35.76 -30.90
CA ASP A 88 -21.69 -35.30 -32.23
C ASP A 88 -21.44 -33.78 -32.47
N PRO A 89 -21.39 -33.30 -33.74
CA PRO A 89 -20.77 -32.04 -34.16
C PRO A 89 -21.73 -30.89 -34.50
N GLY A 90 -21.18 -29.67 -34.49
CA GLY A 90 -21.29 -28.69 -35.58
C GLY A 90 -22.56 -27.83 -35.70
N SER A 91 -22.42 -26.52 -35.41
CA SER A 91 -22.78 -25.43 -36.35
C SER A 91 -22.34 -24.04 -35.86
N PRO A 92 -22.18 -23.06 -36.78
CA PRO A 92 -21.22 -21.97 -36.64
C PRO A 92 -21.83 -20.70 -36.02
N GLY A 93 -21.06 -20.05 -35.17
CA GLY A 93 -21.36 -18.73 -34.60
C GLY A 93 -20.20 -17.79 -34.86
N THR A 94 -20.44 -16.89 -35.81
CA THR A 94 -19.70 -15.72 -36.27
C THR A 94 -18.67 -15.14 -35.29
N SER A 95 -17.42 -15.06 -35.76
CA SER A 95 -16.31 -14.35 -35.15
C SER A 95 -16.62 -12.85 -35.06
N THR A 96 -16.63 -12.31 -33.85
CA THR A 96 -16.37 -10.90 -33.59
C THR A 96 -15.04 -10.84 -32.86
N ASP A 97 -14.03 -10.33 -33.56
CA ASP A 97 -12.70 -10.04 -33.05
C ASP A 97 -12.82 -9.12 -31.83
N SER A 98 -12.45 -9.62 -30.65
CA SER A 98 -12.25 -8.84 -29.43
C SER A 98 -10.82 -9.09 -28.99
N PRO A 99 -10.05 -8.03 -28.68
CA PRO A 99 -8.62 -8.17 -28.44
C PRO A 99 -8.40 -9.07 -27.23
N ARG A 100 -7.62 -10.12 -27.45
CA ARG A 100 -7.13 -11.03 -26.41
C ARG A 100 -6.27 -10.23 -25.44
N ALA A 101 -6.84 -9.84 -24.30
CA ALA A 101 -6.07 -9.43 -23.15
C ALA A 101 -5.26 -10.63 -22.65
N THR A 102 -3.95 -10.61 -22.88
CA THR A 102 -3.00 -11.50 -22.22
C THR A 102 -2.73 -10.98 -20.82
N GLY A 103 -3.66 -11.24 -19.90
CA GLY A 103 -3.47 -11.10 -18.46
C GLY A 103 -3.78 -12.44 -17.80
N GLY A 104 -2.74 -13.18 -17.39
CA GLY A 104 -2.93 -14.39 -16.61
C GLY A 104 -3.59 -14.09 -15.26
N PRO A 105 -4.30 -15.04 -14.66
CA PRO A 105 -4.89 -14.84 -13.34
C PRO A 105 -3.77 -14.83 -12.30
N GLY A 106 -3.40 -13.67 -11.74
CA GLY A 106 -2.46 -13.67 -10.60
C GLY A 106 -1.86 -12.34 -10.13
N ALA A 107 -1.89 -11.27 -10.92
CA ALA A 107 -1.38 -9.98 -10.42
C ALA A 107 -2.48 -9.26 -9.65
N THR A 108 -2.28 -9.03 -8.35
CA THR A 108 -2.99 -7.99 -7.63
C THR A 108 -2.66 -6.67 -8.31
N GLU A 109 -3.64 -6.05 -8.97
CA GLU A 109 -3.47 -4.75 -9.59
C GLU A 109 -3.50 -3.69 -8.49
N LEU A 110 -2.32 -3.38 -7.94
CA LEU A 110 -2.21 -2.35 -6.91
C LEU A 110 -2.56 -0.97 -7.50
N PRO A 111 -3.37 -0.16 -6.80
CA PRO A 111 -3.74 1.16 -7.29
C PRO A 111 -2.50 2.06 -7.40
N GLY A 112 -2.47 2.93 -8.42
CA GLY A 112 -1.42 3.93 -8.56
C GLY A 112 -0.02 3.39 -8.87
N LEU A 113 0.11 2.12 -9.32
CA LEU A 113 1.42 1.57 -9.67
C LEU A 113 2.01 2.30 -10.91
N PRO A 114 3.24 2.86 -10.83
CA PRO A 114 3.87 3.54 -11.95
C PRO A 114 4.42 2.55 -13.00
N THR A 115 4.76 3.07 -14.17
CA THR A 115 5.60 2.33 -15.13
C THR A 115 7.02 2.18 -14.60
N PRO A 116 7.80 1.17 -15.05
CA PRO A 116 9.21 1.03 -14.66
C PRO A 116 10.06 2.28 -14.95
N GLU A 117 9.84 2.94 -16.08
CA GLU A 117 10.52 4.19 -16.43
C GLU A 117 10.20 5.31 -15.41
N ALA A 118 8.92 5.54 -15.11
CA ALA A 118 8.51 6.55 -14.14
C ALA A 118 9.01 6.23 -12.73
N ALA A 119 9.02 4.96 -12.33
CA ALA A 119 9.59 4.54 -11.06
C ALA A 119 11.11 4.76 -11.00
N GLY A 120 11.83 4.57 -12.10
CA GLY A 120 13.26 4.90 -12.19
C GLY A 120 13.52 6.39 -11.95
N ASP A 121 12.71 7.26 -12.56
CA ASP A 121 12.78 8.71 -12.36
C ASP A 121 12.45 9.11 -10.92
N MET A 122 11.38 8.54 -10.34
CA MET A 122 11.01 8.73 -8.94
C MET A 122 12.16 8.31 -8.01
N LEU A 123 12.71 7.10 -8.19
CA LEU A 123 13.80 6.57 -7.36
C LEU A 123 15.06 7.46 -7.45
N ALA A 124 15.37 7.99 -8.63
CA ALA A 124 16.46 8.93 -8.82
C ALA A 124 16.22 10.24 -8.03
N GLY A 125 14.97 10.70 -7.98
CA GLY A 125 14.52 11.92 -7.31
C GLY A 125 14.38 11.84 -5.79
N LEU A 126 14.27 10.64 -5.20
CA LEU A 126 14.17 10.50 -3.73
C LEU A 126 15.39 11.10 -3.02
N ASP A 127 15.23 11.51 -1.76
CA ASP A 127 16.38 11.89 -0.93
C ASP A 127 17.09 10.66 -0.37
N VAL A 128 18.43 10.60 -0.48
CA VAL A 128 19.24 9.58 0.20
C VAL A 128 19.67 10.08 1.57
N ALA A 129 19.24 9.40 2.62
CA ALA A 129 19.54 9.78 3.99
C ALA A 129 19.85 8.58 4.90
N GLN A 130 20.46 8.85 6.05
CA GLN A 130 20.56 7.87 7.12
C GLN A 130 19.21 7.72 7.82
N PRO A 131 18.85 6.53 8.32
CA PRO A 131 17.59 6.32 9.03
C PRO A 131 17.54 7.20 10.29
N ARG A 132 16.41 7.88 10.48
CA ARG A 132 16.16 8.72 11.64
C ARG A 132 15.96 7.89 12.92
N PRO A 133 16.22 8.45 14.12
CA PRO A 133 16.03 7.74 15.38
C PRO A 133 14.56 7.33 15.62
N MET A 134 14.36 6.18 16.26
CA MET A 134 13.02 5.69 16.65
C MET A 134 12.49 6.33 17.95
N THR A 135 13.16 7.35 18.47
CA THR A 135 12.70 8.06 19.67
C THR A 135 11.33 8.67 19.41
N GLY A 136 10.34 8.33 20.24
CA GLY A 136 8.97 8.84 20.11
C GLY A 136 8.09 8.04 19.15
N TYR A 137 8.63 7.06 18.43
CA TYR A 137 7.83 6.16 17.62
C TYR A 137 6.86 5.38 18.52
N SER A 138 5.58 5.39 18.12
CA SER A 138 4.56 4.45 18.58
C SER A 138 3.64 4.16 17.40
N ARG A 139 3.21 2.91 17.26
CA ARG A 139 2.25 2.54 16.21
C ARG A 139 0.92 3.30 16.37
N ASP A 140 0.55 3.67 17.59
CA ASP A 140 -0.67 4.43 17.89
C ASP A 140 -0.65 5.86 17.31
N ARG A 141 0.54 6.36 16.92
CA ARG A 141 0.69 7.64 16.22
C ARG A 141 0.28 7.57 14.75
N PHE A 142 0.02 6.37 14.24
CA PHE A 142 -0.54 6.13 12.91
C PHE A 142 -1.93 5.52 13.10
N PRO A 143 -2.99 6.30 13.39
CA PRO A 143 -4.34 5.76 13.42
C PRO A 143 -4.64 5.02 12.11
N HIS A 144 -5.07 3.74 12.19
CA HIS A 144 -5.32 2.94 10.99
C HIS A 144 -6.45 1.93 11.17
N TRP A 145 -6.94 1.53 10.00
CA TRP A 145 -8.23 0.89 9.75
C TRP A 145 -9.39 1.83 10.05
N THR A 146 -9.26 3.09 9.63
CA THR A 146 -10.36 4.05 9.69
C THR A 146 -11.57 3.49 8.95
N SER A 147 -12.76 3.81 9.46
CA SER A 147 -14.01 3.40 8.85
C SER A 147 -14.57 4.55 8.03
N GLU A 148 -14.87 4.26 6.77
CA GLU A 148 -15.47 5.18 5.84
C GLU A 148 -16.58 4.43 5.08
N GLU A 149 -17.76 5.03 5.00
CA GLU A 149 -18.95 4.43 4.37
C GLU A 149 -19.34 3.07 4.99
N GLY A 150 -18.99 2.83 6.26
CA GLY A 150 -19.33 1.59 6.98
C GLY A 150 -18.31 0.46 6.83
N CYS A 151 -17.31 0.60 5.94
CA CYS A 151 -16.20 -0.35 5.83
C CYS A 151 -14.93 0.23 6.45
N THR A 152 -14.17 -0.57 7.17
CA THR A 152 -12.77 -0.25 7.49
C THR A 152 -11.89 -0.31 6.24
N VAL A 153 -10.78 0.41 6.26
CA VAL A 153 -9.75 0.32 5.21
C VAL A 153 -9.24 -1.12 5.04
N ARG A 154 -9.11 -1.89 6.13
CA ARG A 154 -8.75 -3.31 6.06
C ARG A 154 -9.74 -4.09 5.20
N GLU A 155 -11.04 -3.93 5.46
CA GLU A 155 -12.10 -4.63 4.73
C GLU A 155 -12.12 -4.24 3.27
N ARG A 156 -11.92 -2.96 2.96
CA ARG A 156 -11.80 -2.48 1.57
C ARG A 156 -10.66 -3.17 0.82
N VAL A 157 -9.50 -3.32 1.44
CA VAL A 157 -8.37 -4.02 0.80
C VAL A 157 -8.67 -5.51 0.63
N LEU A 158 -9.27 -6.17 1.63
CA LEU A 158 -9.66 -7.58 1.49
C LEU A 158 -10.70 -7.79 0.39
N LEU A 159 -11.65 -6.86 0.21
CA LEU A 159 -12.63 -6.90 -0.87
C LEU A 159 -11.98 -6.66 -2.24
N ARG A 160 -11.03 -5.73 -2.33
CA ARG A 160 -10.30 -5.40 -3.55
C ARG A 160 -9.41 -6.56 -4.02
N ASP A 161 -8.67 -7.16 -3.09
CA ASP A 161 -7.62 -8.16 -3.41
C ASP A 161 -8.15 -9.60 -3.43
N GLY A 162 -9.38 -9.81 -2.96
CA GLY A 162 -10.04 -11.11 -2.97
C GLY A 162 -10.84 -11.38 -4.24
N ARG A 163 -11.11 -12.67 -4.49
CA ARG A 163 -11.99 -13.16 -5.55
C ARG A 163 -13.18 -13.87 -4.95
N ASP A 164 -14.35 -13.69 -5.56
CA ASP A 164 -15.63 -14.22 -5.10
C ASP A 164 -15.89 -13.92 -3.62
N VAL A 165 -15.50 -12.72 -3.18
CA VAL A 165 -15.67 -12.30 -1.79
C VAL A 165 -17.15 -12.05 -1.51
N THR A 166 -17.67 -12.71 -0.48
CA THR A 166 -18.97 -12.39 0.10
C THR A 166 -18.72 -11.73 1.45
N ALA A 167 -19.33 -10.56 1.67
CA ALA A 167 -19.15 -9.78 2.90
C ALA A 167 -20.48 -9.51 3.62
N GLY A 168 -20.38 -9.25 4.92
CA GLY A 168 -21.48 -8.77 5.75
C GLY A 168 -21.86 -7.31 5.48
N GLU A 169 -22.84 -6.79 6.22
CA GLU A 169 -23.29 -5.39 6.12
C GLU A 169 -22.21 -4.38 6.55
N ASP A 170 -21.24 -4.83 7.35
CA ASP A 170 -20.05 -4.09 7.80
C ASP A 170 -18.84 -4.26 6.86
N CYS A 171 -19.04 -4.84 5.67
CA CYS A 171 -17.98 -5.14 4.71
C CYS A 171 -16.97 -6.20 5.18
N ALA A 172 -17.16 -6.79 6.36
CA ALA A 172 -16.33 -7.89 6.85
C ALA A 172 -16.47 -9.10 5.91
N PRO A 173 -15.37 -9.58 5.29
CA PRO A 173 -15.42 -10.77 4.46
C PRO A 173 -15.85 -11.99 5.27
N VAL A 174 -16.86 -12.71 4.78
CA VAL A 174 -17.36 -13.97 5.35
C VAL A 174 -16.80 -15.17 4.60
N SER A 175 -16.58 -15.00 3.29
CA SER A 175 -15.92 -16.01 2.44
C SER A 175 -15.27 -15.32 1.25
N GLY A 176 -14.32 -16.00 0.61
CA GLY A 176 -13.66 -15.54 -0.58
C GLY A 176 -12.43 -16.39 -0.88
N ARG A 177 -11.64 -15.95 -1.85
CA ARG A 177 -10.33 -16.53 -2.15
C ARG A 177 -9.33 -15.42 -2.31
N TRP A 178 -8.19 -15.53 -1.66
CA TRP A 178 -7.09 -14.57 -1.74
C TRP A 178 -5.83 -15.30 -2.13
N HIS A 179 -5.01 -14.64 -2.93
CA HIS A 179 -3.70 -15.13 -3.33
C HIS A 179 -2.66 -14.16 -2.80
N SER A 180 -1.76 -14.60 -1.92
CA SER A 180 -0.74 -13.69 -1.40
C SER A 180 0.33 -13.45 -2.46
N PRO A 181 0.58 -12.19 -2.86
CA PRO A 181 1.62 -11.91 -3.84
C PRO A 181 3.03 -12.19 -3.33
N TYR A 182 3.25 -12.13 -2.01
CA TYR A 182 4.59 -12.30 -1.43
C TYR A 182 5.11 -13.73 -1.47
N ASP A 183 4.27 -14.71 -1.15
CA ASP A 183 4.67 -16.12 -1.07
C ASP A 183 3.88 -17.04 -2.01
N GLY A 184 2.83 -16.54 -2.66
CA GLY A 184 2.00 -17.28 -3.61
C GLY A 184 1.07 -18.29 -2.96
N ALA A 185 0.90 -18.24 -1.65
CA ALA A 185 -0.08 -19.08 -0.98
C ALA A 185 -1.51 -18.58 -1.23
N ASP A 186 -2.43 -19.52 -1.38
CA ASP A 186 -3.86 -19.27 -1.51
C ASP A 186 -4.56 -19.45 -0.16
N PHE A 187 -5.53 -18.57 0.11
CA PHE A 187 -6.29 -18.53 1.36
C PHE A 187 -7.78 -18.41 1.07
N THR A 188 -8.60 -19.03 1.92
CA THR A 188 -10.07 -18.86 1.93
C THR A 188 -10.59 -18.27 3.24
N ASP A 189 -9.76 -18.27 4.28
CA ASP A 189 -10.06 -17.63 5.56
C ASP A 189 -9.43 -16.22 5.57
N PRO A 190 -10.23 -15.14 5.67
CA PRO A 190 -9.71 -13.78 5.76
C PRO A 190 -8.87 -13.51 7.02
N GLY A 191 -8.97 -14.37 8.04
CA GLY A 191 -8.15 -14.31 9.26
C GLY A 191 -6.71 -14.76 9.05
N ASP A 192 -6.40 -15.52 7.99
CA ASP A 192 -5.04 -15.94 7.64
C ASP A 192 -4.26 -14.86 6.87
N LEU A 193 -4.92 -13.75 6.54
CA LEU A 193 -4.36 -12.64 5.79
C LEU A 193 -4.12 -11.44 6.71
N ASP A 194 -3.02 -10.75 6.45
CA ASP A 194 -2.78 -9.39 6.92
C ASP A 194 -2.91 -8.41 5.76
N ILE A 195 -3.23 -7.16 6.09
CA ILE A 195 -3.03 -6.04 5.16
C ILE A 195 -1.66 -5.46 5.48
N ASP A 196 -0.71 -5.65 4.57
CA ASP A 196 0.61 -5.07 4.67
C ASP A 196 0.58 -3.60 4.24
N HIS A 197 1.42 -2.81 4.91
CA HIS A 197 1.86 -1.50 4.46
C HIS A 197 3.15 -1.73 3.66
N VAL A 198 3.10 -1.62 2.33
CA VAL A 198 4.27 -1.87 1.44
C VAL A 198 5.49 -1.18 2.01
N VAL A 199 5.41 0.12 2.30
CA VAL A 199 6.34 0.83 3.19
C VAL A 199 5.83 0.75 4.64
N PRO A 200 6.47 -0.02 5.54
CA PRO A 200 6.01 -0.18 6.93
C PRO A 200 5.93 1.15 7.69
N LEU A 201 4.97 1.27 8.61
CA LEU A 201 4.79 2.49 9.43
C LEU A 201 6.07 2.91 10.18
N ALA A 202 6.82 1.94 10.72
CA ALA A 202 8.09 2.20 11.39
C ALA A 202 9.22 2.56 10.40
N ASN A 203 9.19 2.04 9.18
CA ASN A 203 10.13 2.46 8.13
C ASN A 203 9.82 3.91 7.72
N ALA A 204 8.54 4.25 7.51
CA ALA A 204 8.09 5.60 7.23
C ALA A 204 8.59 6.60 8.29
N TRP A 205 8.49 6.25 9.58
CA TRP A 205 9.05 7.04 10.69
C TRP A 205 10.54 7.32 10.52
N ARG A 206 11.34 6.28 10.25
CA ARG A 206 12.80 6.41 10.02
C ARG A 206 13.13 7.24 8.78
N SER A 207 12.22 7.35 7.83
CA SER A 207 12.43 8.06 6.56
C SER A 207 11.87 9.49 6.50
N GLY A 208 11.19 9.97 7.55
CA GLY A 208 10.70 11.36 7.62
C GLY A 208 9.33 11.53 8.28
N ALA A 209 8.58 10.45 8.50
CA ALA A 209 7.26 10.54 9.14
C ALA A 209 7.34 10.84 10.65
N ASP A 210 8.52 10.94 11.25
CA ASP A 210 8.70 11.43 12.62
C ASP A 210 8.34 12.92 12.77
N GLU A 211 8.46 13.70 11.69
CA GLU A 211 8.13 15.14 11.66
C GLU A 211 6.66 15.42 11.32
N TRP A 212 5.91 14.41 10.92
CA TRP A 212 4.51 14.55 10.53
C TRP A 212 3.58 14.78 11.72
N THR A 213 2.41 15.38 11.45
CA THR A 213 1.28 15.33 12.38
C THR A 213 0.65 13.94 12.39
N ASP A 214 -0.26 13.67 13.34
CA ASP A 214 -0.94 12.36 13.36
C ASP A 214 -1.94 12.22 12.22
N GLU A 215 -2.53 13.32 11.76
CA GLU A 215 -3.44 13.32 10.60
C GLU A 215 -2.70 12.93 9.31
N GLN A 216 -1.44 13.36 9.14
CA GLN A 216 -0.61 12.95 8.00
C GLN A 216 -0.22 11.47 8.09
N ARG A 217 0.08 10.97 9.30
CA ARG A 217 0.35 9.55 9.54
C ARG A 217 -0.88 8.67 9.35
N GLU A 218 -2.05 9.15 9.75
CA GLU A 218 -3.35 8.52 9.51
C GLU A 218 -3.63 8.42 8.01
N ALA A 219 -3.43 9.50 7.26
CA ALA A 219 -3.57 9.48 5.80
C ALA A 219 -2.65 8.41 5.17
N PHE A 220 -1.36 8.39 5.54
CA PHE A 220 -0.40 7.38 5.07
C PHE A 220 -0.81 5.95 5.42
N ALA A 221 -1.30 5.73 6.65
CA ALA A 221 -1.62 4.40 7.13
C ALA A 221 -2.95 3.85 6.55
N ASN A 222 -3.75 4.71 5.93
CA ASN A 222 -5.06 4.37 5.35
C ASN A 222 -5.10 4.61 3.82
N ASP A 223 -3.95 4.78 3.18
CA ASP A 223 -3.87 5.12 1.76
C ASP A 223 -4.36 3.98 0.84
N LEU A 224 -5.44 4.26 0.12
CA LEU A 224 -6.05 3.37 -0.88
C LEU A 224 -5.81 3.84 -2.33
N ASP A 225 -5.22 5.02 -2.52
CA ASP A 225 -5.00 5.64 -3.84
C ASP A 225 -3.62 5.27 -4.42
N HIS A 226 -2.64 5.04 -3.56
CA HIS A 226 -1.29 4.59 -3.91
C HIS A 226 -1.10 3.09 -3.61
N PRO A 227 -0.03 2.46 -4.12
CA PRO A 227 0.19 1.02 -3.94
C PRO A 227 0.77 0.72 -2.55
N GLN A 228 0.17 1.28 -1.49
CA GLN A 228 0.64 1.21 -0.11
C GLN A 228 0.03 0.04 0.67
N LEU A 229 -1.21 -0.34 0.39
CA LEU A 229 -1.90 -1.40 1.12
C LEU A 229 -2.20 -2.60 0.23
N LEU A 230 -1.93 -3.81 0.70
CA LEU A 230 -2.23 -5.07 0.00
C LEU A 230 -2.47 -6.25 0.96
N ALA A 231 -3.35 -7.18 0.58
CA ALA A 231 -3.59 -8.41 1.31
C ALA A 231 -2.48 -9.45 1.04
N VAL A 232 -1.83 -9.92 2.10
CA VAL A 232 -0.75 -10.91 2.06
C VAL A 232 -0.94 -11.96 3.15
N SER A 233 -0.23 -13.09 3.05
CA SER A 233 -0.24 -14.06 4.13
C SER A 233 0.24 -13.41 5.43
N ALA A 234 -0.43 -13.71 6.54
CA ALA A 234 -0.01 -13.18 7.83
C ALA A 234 1.42 -13.66 8.19
N ARG A 235 1.86 -14.80 7.65
CA ARG A 235 3.24 -15.28 7.79
C ARG A 235 4.24 -14.33 7.11
N SER A 236 4.09 -14.08 5.81
CA SER A 236 5.06 -13.27 5.05
C SER A 236 5.10 -11.83 5.56
N ASN A 237 3.95 -11.26 5.94
CA ASN A 237 3.86 -9.94 6.56
C ASN A 237 4.65 -9.85 7.88
N ARG A 238 4.53 -10.88 8.74
CA ARG A 238 5.27 -10.93 10.01
C ARG A 238 6.75 -11.20 9.81
N GLU A 239 7.14 -11.96 8.79
CA GLU A 239 8.54 -12.15 8.39
C GLU A 239 9.16 -10.84 7.88
N LYS A 240 8.42 -10.04 7.11
CA LYS A 240 8.81 -8.69 6.67
C LYS A 240 8.98 -7.72 7.84
N GLY A 241 7.97 -7.60 8.70
CA GLY A 241 8.01 -6.66 9.83
C GLY A 241 8.21 -5.21 9.37
N ASP A 242 9.22 -4.52 9.91
CA ASP A 242 9.57 -3.14 9.53
C ASP A 242 10.81 -3.01 8.63
N GLN A 243 11.28 -4.12 8.08
CA GLN A 243 12.45 -4.20 7.21
C GLN A 243 12.24 -3.46 5.88
N SER A 244 13.31 -2.86 5.38
CA SER A 244 13.38 -2.27 4.03
C SER A 244 13.77 -3.31 2.97
N PRO A 245 13.61 -3.00 1.67
CA PRO A 245 13.98 -3.87 0.56
C PRO A 245 15.42 -4.43 0.58
N ASP A 246 16.35 -3.77 1.25
CA ASP A 246 17.73 -4.25 1.42
C ASP A 246 17.88 -5.31 2.54
N GLU A 247 16.89 -5.44 3.42
CA GLU A 247 16.88 -6.39 4.53
C GLU A 247 15.93 -7.57 4.28
N TRP A 248 14.80 -7.31 3.63
CA TRP A 248 13.79 -8.31 3.30
C TRP A 248 13.18 -8.07 1.92
N LEU A 249 12.97 -9.15 1.18
CA LEU A 249 12.26 -9.15 -0.10
C LEU A 249 11.16 -10.22 -0.11
N PRO A 250 10.08 -10.02 -0.87
CA PRO A 250 9.09 -11.06 -1.11
C PRO A 250 9.75 -12.37 -1.57
N PRO A 251 9.46 -13.51 -0.92
CA PRO A 251 10.02 -14.80 -1.33
C PRO A 251 9.77 -15.16 -2.79
N ARG A 252 8.65 -14.71 -3.36
CA ARG A 252 8.38 -14.81 -4.80
C ARG A 252 9.09 -13.71 -5.57
N ALA A 253 10.20 -14.09 -6.21
CA ALA A 253 10.97 -13.19 -7.08
C ALA A 253 10.14 -12.54 -8.19
N GLU A 254 9.11 -13.21 -8.70
CA GLU A 254 8.18 -12.67 -9.71
C GLU A 254 7.45 -11.39 -9.24
N PHE A 255 7.27 -11.22 -7.93
CA PHE A 255 6.65 -10.02 -7.35
C PHE A 255 7.67 -8.91 -7.08
N GLY A 256 8.98 -9.15 -7.27
CA GLY A 256 10.04 -8.21 -6.94
C GLY A 256 9.95 -6.88 -7.69
N CYS A 257 9.67 -6.91 -9.00
CA CYS A 257 9.45 -5.69 -9.78
C CYS A 257 8.24 -4.89 -9.23
N THR A 258 7.08 -5.54 -9.06
CA THR A 258 5.88 -4.87 -8.52
C THR A 258 6.12 -4.28 -7.13
N TYR A 259 6.86 -4.99 -6.28
CA TYR A 259 7.23 -4.52 -4.96
C TYR A 259 8.10 -3.26 -5.02
N ALA A 260 9.09 -3.20 -5.91
CA ALA A 260 9.94 -2.03 -6.09
C ALA A 260 9.20 -0.83 -6.70
N LEU A 261 8.31 -1.07 -7.68
CA LEU A 261 7.43 -0.04 -8.23
C LEU A 261 6.55 0.57 -7.13
N ALA A 262 5.93 -0.28 -6.32
CA ALA A 262 5.04 0.13 -5.24
C ALA A 262 5.78 0.91 -4.15
N TRP A 263 6.91 0.36 -3.67
CA TRP A 263 7.72 1.00 -2.63
C TRP A 263 8.23 2.38 -3.06
N THR A 264 8.78 2.50 -4.26
CA THR A 264 9.26 3.77 -4.81
C THR A 264 8.12 4.78 -4.95
N ALA A 265 6.96 4.37 -5.49
CA ALA A 265 5.81 5.26 -5.65
C ALA A 265 5.31 5.81 -4.31
N VAL A 266 5.24 4.96 -3.28
CA VAL A 266 4.84 5.40 -1.93
C VAL A 266 5.86 6.36 -1.33
N LYS A 267 7.17 6.04 -1.44
CA LYS A 267 8.21 6.92 -0.92
C LYS A 267 8.17 8.30 -1.59
N ASP A 268 7.96 8.34 -2.90
CA ASP A 268 7.87 9.58 -3.68
C ASP A 268 6.62 10.40 -3.30
N ALA A 269 5.44 9.77 -3.30
CA ALA A 269 4.18 10.42 -3.00
C ALA A 269 4.17 11.11 -1.61
N TYR A 270 4.85 10.52 -0.63
CA TYR A 270 4.91 11.02 0.74
C TYR A 270 6.18 11.81 1.07
N GLY A 271 7.10 12.01 0.10
CA GLY A 271 8.35 12.72 0.34
C GLY A 271 9.23 12.05 1.41
N LEU A 272 9.23 10.71 1.43
CA LEU A 272 10.04 9.92 2.35
C LEU A 272 11.42 9.64 1.74
N SER A 273 12.45 9.70 2.58
CA SER A 273 13.81 9.33 2.18
C SER A 273 14.00 7.82 2.04
N VAL A 274 15.07 7.45 1.35
CA VAL A 274 15.59 6.08 1.26
C VAL A 274 17.03 6.03 1.78
N THR A 275 17.45 4.90 2.32
CA THR A 275 18.88 4.68 2.57
C THR A 275 19.62 4.37 1.27
N ALA A 276 20.96 4.44 1.30
CA ALA A 276 21.76 4.07 0.13
C ALA A 276 21.59 2.59 -0.25
N ALA A 277 21.56 1.69 0.73
CA ALA A 277 21.36 0.25 0.51
C ALA A 277 19.94 -0.04 0.01
N GLU A 278 18.93 0.61 0.60
CA GLU A 278 17.53 0.53 0.16
C GLU A 278 17.38 0.97 -1.30
N ARG A 279 18.00 2.10 -1.69
CA ARG A 279 17.99 2.56 -3.10
C ARG A 279 18.62 1.55 -4.04
N GLU A 280 19.75 0.96 -3.66
CA GLU A 280 20.45 -0.04 -4.48
C GLU A 280 19.60 -1.31 -4.66
N ALA A 281 18.94 -1.77 -3.60
CA ALA A 281 18.03 -2.90 -3.66
C ALA A 281 16.82 -2.60 -4.58
N LEU A 282 16.21 -1.41 -4.45
CA LEU A 282 15.11 -0.98 -5.32
C LEU A 282 15.54 -0.90 -6.78
N ALA A 283 16.70 -0.31 -7.08
CA ALA A 283 17.22 -0.23 -8.45
C ALA A 283 17.43 -1.62 -9.05
N THR A 284 18.03 -2.54 -8.28
CA THR A 284 18.24 -3.93 -8.71
C THR A 284 16.93 -4.64 -9.05
N LEU A 285 15.87 -4.41 -8.28
CA LEU A 285 14.55 -4.98 -8.56
C LEU A 285 13.88 -4.34 -9.77
N LEU A 286 14.00 -3.02 -9.94
CA LEU A 286 13.46 -2.33 -11.11
C LEU A 286 14.10 -2.80 -12.41
N ASP A 287 15.39 -3.19 -12.40
CA ASP A 287 16.08 -3.80 -13.54
C ASP A 287 15.49 -5.17 -13.95
N THR A 288 14.67 -5.80 -13.10
CA THR A 288 13.97 -7.06 -13.42
C THR A 288 12.60 -6.85 -14.06
N CYS A 289 12.15 -5.60 -14.19
CA CYS A 289 10.86 -5.30 -14.80
C CYS A 289 10.86 -5.60 -16.31
N PRO A 290 9.73 -6.10 -16.86
CA PRO A 290 9.60 -6.49 -18.27
C PRO A 290 9.55 -5.31 -19.25
#